data_AF-A0A8T1L095-F1
#
_entry.id   AF-A0A8T1L095-F1
#
_cell.length_a   1.000
_cell.length_b   1.000
_cell.length_c   1.000
_cell.angle_alpha   90.00
_cell.angle_beta   90.00
_cell.angle_gamma   90.00
#
_symmetry.space_group_name_H-M   'P 1'
#
loop_
_entity.id
_entity.type
_entity.pdbx_description
1 polymer ?
#
loop_
_entity_poly.entity_id
_entity_poly.type
_entity_poly.pdbx_seq_one_letter_code
_entity_poly.pdbx_strand_id
1 'polypeptide(L)'
;MECPCKTKKLAGEALKASEQQQQQQSDNPQTPDTPTPNVISKGQNSFHRRNLPQSCIAFSSPEGRQLFTEAINSNKNYMQIYFPLAEQFITQAEPAYCGLATLAMCLNALQIDPGRLWKGPWRWFSEELFDCCTSLSVAKERGISMSELICLAHCNGVLTEDYRATSDFTLEQFREIVKHSCSTSSEIVVLNYSRKVLGQTGDGHFSPIGGYHAERDMVLLMDVARFKYPPHWVKLSLVFEAMRLVVKAMNKPRGLVILRAAPAAEHRHPGERMGAPVAPATQPCCYSLAAVQAVRRKVDHTATILH
;
A
#
# COMPACT_ATOMS: atom_id res chain seq x y z
N MET A 1 14.80 -48.68 -17.31
CA MET A 1 16.19 -48.46 -17.79
C MET A 1 16.16 -48.29 -19.30
N GLU A 2 17.13 -47.51 -19.80
CA GLU A 2 17.43 -47.15 -21.21
C GLU A 2 16.66 -45.96 -21.82
N CYS A 3 17.24 -45.13 -22.71
CA CYS A 3 18.44 -44.26 -22.69
C CYS A 3 18.25 -43.30 -23.90
N PRO A 4 18.50 -41.97 -23.81
CA PRO A 4 18.10 -41.02 -24.84
C PRO A 4 19.26 -40.62 -25.76
N CYS A 5 19.23 -41.02 -27.03
CA CYS A 5 19.98 -40.34 -28.10
C CYS A 5 19.43 -40.74 -29.48
N LYS A 6 18.71 -39.81 -30.12
CA LYS A 6 18.69 -39.52 -31.58
C LYS A 6 17.41 -38.77 -31.96
N THR A 7 17.46 -37.44 -31.89
CA THR A 7 16.71 -36.53 -32.81
C THR A 7 17.21 -35.10 -32.63
N LYS A 8 18.49 -34.87 -32.96
CA LYS A 8 19.01 -33.54 -33.32
C LYS A 8 19.32 -33.56 -34.81
N LYS A 9 18.32 -33.24 -35.62
CA LYS A 9 18.45 -32.74 -36.99
C LYS A 9 17.04 -32.37 -37.42
N LEU A 10 16.75 -31.07 -37.44
CA LEU A 10 15.64 -30.35 -38.10
C LEU A 10 15.36 -29.06 -37.28
N ALA A 11 16.36 -28.17 -37.20
CA ALA A 11 16.19 -26.81 -36.68
C ALA A 11 17.29 -25.87 -37.20
N GLY A 12 17.73 -26.06 -38.45
CA GLY A 12 18.92 -25.39 -39.00
C GLY A 12 18.76 -24.72 -40.36
N GLU A 13 17.57 -24.71 -40.97
CA GLU A 13 17.42 -24.25 -42.37
C GLU A 13 16.35 -23.16 -42.60
N ALA A 14 15.72 -22.61 -41.55
CA ALA A 14 14.68 -21.59 -41.70
C ALA A 14 15.13 -20.15 -41.35
N LEU A 15 16.44 -19.91 -41.21
CA LEU A 15 16.99 -18.63 -40.71
C LEU A 15 18.01 -17.95 -41.63
N LYS A 16 18.02 -18.28 -42.93
CA LYS A 16 18.88 -17.61 -43.93
C LYS A 16 18.16 -17.04 -45.15
N ALA A 17 16.82 -17.00 -45.15
CA ALA A 17 16.04 -16.48 -46.27
C ALA A 17 15.38 -15.11 -46.03
N SER A 18 15.44 -14.54 -44.82
CA SER A 18 14.78 -13.26 -44.51
C SER A 18 15.73 -12.06 -44.40
N GLU A 19 17.06 -12.27 -44.48
CA GLU A 19 18.05 -11.19 -44.31
C GLU A 19 18.62 -10.65 -45.64
N GLN A 20 18.19 -11.15 -46.81
CA GLN A 20 18.68 -10.67 -48.12
C GLN A 20 17.67 -9.83 -48.92
N GLN A 21 16.52 -9.45 -48.35
CA GLN A 21 15.53 -8.60 -49.05
C GLN A 21 15.39 -7.16 -48.49
N GLN A 22 16.24 -6.75 -47.54
CA GLN A 22 16.23 -5.38 -46.99
C GLN A 22 17.42 -4.49 -47.42
N GLN A 23 18.28 -4.95 -48.33
CA GLN A 23 19.36 -4.13 -48.88
C GLN A 23 19.28 -4.08 -50.40
N GLN A 24 18.28 -3.36 -50.91
CA GLN A 24 18.29 -2.70 -52.24
C GLN A 24 16.95 -1.99 -52.45
N GLN A 25 16.81 -0.77 -51.93
CA GLN A 25 16.01 0.30 -52.55
C GLN A 25 16.21 1.61 -51.78
N SER A 26 17.37 2.21 -51.99
CA SER A 26 17.58 3.64 -51.86
C SER A 26 18.00 4.12 -53.26
N ASP A 27 17.12 4.87 -53.94
CA ASP A 27 17.46 6.09 -54.71
C ASP A 27 16.31 6.59 -55.62
N ASN A 28 15.68 7.70 -55.19
CA ASN A 28 15.19 8.88 -55.96
C ASN A 28 13.98 8.79 -56.92
N PRO A 29 13.31 9.90 -57.36
CA PRO A 29 12.98 11.22 -56.76
C PRO A 29 11.44 11.53 -56.71
N GLN A 30 11.08 12.68 -56.11
CA GLN A 30 9.73 13.25 -55.82
C GLN A 30 8.70 13.31 -56.99
N THR A 31 7.39 13.22 -56.67
CA THR A 31 6.26 13.98 -57.28
C THR A 31 4.97 13.90 -56.41
N PRO A 32 4.02 14.86 -56.53
CA PRO A 32 3.13 15.28 -55.42
C PRO A 32 1.75 14.60 -55.34
N ASP A 33 1.16 14.78 -54.15
CA ASP A 33 -0.07 14.25 -53.55
C ASP A 33 -1.32 14.12 -54.42
N THR A 34 -2.07 13.03 -54.20
CA THR A 34 -3.52 12.98 -54.39
C THR A 34 -4.17 12.33 -53.16
N PRO A 35 -5.08 12.99 -52.44
CA PRO A 35 -5.62 12.46 -51.18
C PRO A 35 -6.70 11.40 -51.45
N THR A 36 -6.46 10.18 -50.95
CA THR A 36 -7.47 9.11 -50.88
C THR A 36 -8.44 9.39 -49.72
N PRO A 37 -9.75 9.12 -49.86
CA PRO A 37 -10.75 9.56 -48.90
C PRO A 37 -10.64 8.79 -47.58
N ASN A 38 -10.57 9.56 -46.49
CA ASN A 38 -10.51 9.12 -45.10
C ASN A 38 -11.63 8.11 -44.79
N VAL A 39 -11.26 6.86 -44.54
CA VAL A 39 -12.07 5.91 -43.79
C VAL A 39 -12.05 6.36 -42.34
N ILE A 40 -13.12 7.03 -41.90
CA ILE A 40 -13.34 7.36 -40.49
C ILE A 40 -13.48 6.03 -39.74
N SER A 41 -12.42 5.63 -39.02
CA SER A 41 -12.47 4.49 -38.11
C SER A 41 -13.38 4.85 -36.94
N LYS A 42 -14.37 3.97 -36.66
CA LYS A 42 -15.22 4.08 -35.47
C LYS A 42 -14.30 4.10 -34.24
N GLY A 43 -14.24 5.24 -33.57
CA GLY A 43 -13.36 5.48 -32.43
C GLY A 43 -13.55 4.40 -31.35
N GLN A 44 -12.44 3.75 -30.99
CA GLN A 44 -12.37 2.88 -29.82
C GLN A 44 -12.71 3.74 -28.58
N ASN A 45 -13.70 3.34 -27.80
CA ASN A 45 -14.04 3.96 -26.51
C ASN A 45 -12.98 3.62 -25.45
N SER A 46 -11.78 4.17 -25.59
CA SER A 46 -10.70 4.06 -24.62
C SER A 46 -10.38 5.43 -24.01
N PHE A 47 -9.86 5.43 -22.78
CA PHE A 47 -9.45 6.63 -22.09
C PHE A 47 -8.01 6.48 -21.60
N HIS A 48 -7.17 7.47 -21.85
CA HIS A 48 -5.86 7.61 -21.24
C HIS A 48 -5.84 8.91 -20.45
N ARG A 49 -5.88 8.80 -19.11
CA ARG A 49 -5.97 9.93 -18.18
C ARG A 49 -7.19 10.83 -18.41
N ARG A 50 -7.30 11.86 -17.59
CA ARG A 50 -8.24 12.98 -17.71
C ARG A 50 -7.49 14.27 -17.38
N ASN A 51 -7.84 15.35 -18.05
CA ASN A 51 -7.33 16.66 -17.70
C ASN A 51 -7.87 17.07 -16.33
N LEU A 52 -6.99 17.61 -15.48
CA LEU A 52 -7.43 18.19 -14.21
C LEU A 52 -8.31 19.42 -14.49
N PRO A 53 -9.42 19.58 -13.74
CA PRO A 53 -10.21 20.80 -13.78
C PRO A 53 -9.39 22.01 -13.33
N GLN A 54 -9.82 23.21 -13.72
CA GLN A 54 -9.12 24.46 -13.40
C GLN A 54 -9.04 24.76 -11.89
N SER A 55 -9.90 24.13 -11.08
CA SER A 55 -9.88 24.16 -9.62
C SER A 55 -8.76 23.32 -8.99
N CYS A 56 -8.04 22.52 -9.77
CA CYS A 56 -6.99 21.62 -9.32
C CYS A 56 -5.65 21.96 -10.00
N ILE A 57 -4.58 22.09 -9.22
CA ILE A 57 -3.24 22.37 -9.74
C ILE A 57 -2.45 21.06 -9.75
N ALA A 58 -1.99 20.61 -10.92
CA ALA A 58 -1.19 19.40 -11.03
C ALA A 58 0.08 19.50 -10.18
N PHE A 59 0.39 18.45 -9.40
CA PHE A 59 1.57 18.44 -8.53
C PHE A 59 2.89 18.68 -9.29
N SER A 60 2.99 18.12 -10.50
CA SER A 60 4.17 18.25 -11.34
C SER A 60 4.25 19.56 -12.14
N SER A 61 3.26 20.46 -12.06
CA SER A 61 3.33 21.76 -12.75
C SER A 61 4.31 22.72 -12.05
N PRO A 62 4.77 23.80 -12.71
CA PRO A 62 5.59 24.82 -12.04
C PRO A 62 4.94 25.36 -10.76
N GLU A 63 3.65 25.67 -10.81
CA GLU A 63 2.87 26.13 -9.65
C GLU A 63 2.74 25.05 -8.57
N GLY A 64 2.53 23.79 -8.95
CA GLY A 64 2.44 22.66 -8.01
C GLY A 64 3.75 22.38 -7.27
N ARG A 65 4.89 22.54 -7.96
CA ARG A 65 6.23 22.44 -7.36
C ARG A 65 6.54 23.64 -6.46
N GLN A 66 6.10 24.84 -6.83
CA GLN A 66 6.20 26.02 -5.99
C GLN A 66 5.43 25.82 -4.68
N LEU A 67 4.16 25.40 -4.74
CA LEU A 67 3.35 25.06 -3.57
C LEU A 67 4.02 24.03 -2.66
N PHE A 68 4.60 22.97 -3.25
CA PHE A 68 5.36 21.98 -2.48
C PHE A 68 6.57 22.61 -1.77
N THR A 69 7.32 23.45 -2.47
CA THR A 69 8.54 24.09 -1.96
C THR A 69 8.22 25.08 -0.85
N GLU A 70 7.13 25.83 -0.97
CA GLU A 70 6.65 26.75 0.06
C GLU A 70 6.12 25.98 1.29
N ALA A 71 5.37 24.89 1.07
CA ALA A 71 4.84 24.06 2.15
C ALA A 71 5.93 23.36 2.97
N ILE A 72 6.93 22.76 2.31
CA ILE A 72 8.04 22.05 3.00
C ILE A 72 8.95 23.02 3.76
N ASN A 73 9.18 24.22 3.23
CA ASN A 73 10.03 25.24 3.86
C ASN A 73 9.28 26.14 4.85
N SER A 74 7.98 25.90 5.09
CA SER A 74 7.23 26.60 6.13
C SER A 74 7.77 26.27 7.53
N ASN A 75 7.55 27.15 8.51
CA ASN A 75 8.04 26.97 9.89
C ASN A 75 7.63 25.63 10.54
N LYS A 76 6.50 25.05 10.14
CA LYS A 76 6.02 23.75 10.65
C LYS A 76 6.36 22.57 9.74
N ASN A 77 6.91 22.80 8.54
CA ASN A 77 7.05 21.83 7.46
C ASN A 77 5.77 20.99 7.29
N TYR A 78 4.81 21.49 6.52
CA TYR A 78 3.54 20.80 6.27
C TYR A 78 3.63 19.72 5.17
N MET A 79 4.82 19.19 4.90
CA MET A 79 5.04 18.10 3.96
C MET A 79 5.63 16.86 4.63
N GLN A 80 5.65 16.78 5.97
CA GLN A 80 6.29 15.66 6.69
C GLN A 80 5.68 14.30 6.28
N ILE A 81 4.36 14.22 6.18
CA ILE A 81 3.67 12.99 5.80
C ILE A 81 3.83 12.62 4.31
N TYR A 82 4.25 13.56 3.46
CA TYR A 82 4.46 13.31 2.04
C TYR A 82 5.47 12.21 1.79
N PHE A 83 6.60 12.22 2.52
CA PHE A 83 7.71 11.32 2.28
C PHE A 83 7.34 9.85 2.47
N PRO A 84 6.80 9.41 3.63
CA PRO A 84 6.38 8.03 3.78
C PRO A 84 5.23 7.66 2.84
N LEU A 85 4.31 8.57 2.51
CA LEU A 85 3.27 8.30 1.51
C LEU A 85 3.84 8.11 0.10
N ALA A 86 4.85 8.90 -0.28
CA ALA A 86 5.49 8.85 -1.59
C ALA A 86 6.25 7.53 -1.79
N GLU A 87 6.93 7.03 -0.75
CA GLU A 87 7.56 5.70 -0.75
C GLU A 87 6.55 4.57 -1.01
N GLN A 88 5.30 4.77 -0.62
CA GLN A 88 4.23 3.77 -0.67
C GLN A 88 3.20 4.03 -1.77
N PHE A 89 3.47 4.97 -2.68
CA PHE A 89 2.44 5.43 -3.60
C PHE A 89 2.16 4.42 -4.71
N ILE A 90 0.98 3.81 -4.66
CA ILE A 90 0.52 2.78 -5.61
C ILE A 90 -0.62 3.26 -6.50
N THR A 91 -0.81 2.56 -7.61
CA THR A 91 -2.01 2.70 -8.46
C THR A 91 -3.03 1.68 -7.99
N GLN A 92 -4.28 2.09 -7.76
CA GLN A 92 -5.35 1.14 -7.44
C GLN A 92 -5.47 0.05 -8.52
N ALA A 93 -5.49 -1.22 -8.12
CA ALA A 93 -5.44 -2.36 -9.04
C ALA A 93 -6.74 -2.53 -9.84
N GLU A 94 -7.87 -2.09 -9.27
CA GLU A 94 -9.19 -2.11 -9.91
C GLU A 94 -9.82 -0.72 -9.87
N PRO A 95 -10.68 -0.35 -10.84
CA PRO A 95 -11.36 0.95 -10.84
C PRO A 95 -12.17 1.26 -9.57
N ALA A 96 -12.64 0.23 -8.85
CA ALA A 96 -13.39 0.36 -7.60
C ALA A 96 -12.52 0.31 -6.32
N TYR A 97 -11.22 -0.01 -6.42
CA TYR A 97 -10.34 -0.26 -5.28
C TYR A 97 -9.70 0.99 -4.66
N CYS A 98 -10.17 2.20 -4.98
CA CYS A 98 -9.60 3.43 -4.42
C CYS A 98 -9.48 3.42 -2.88
N GLY A 99 -10.44 2.84 -2.16
CA GLY A 99 -10.39 2.68 -0.71
C GLY A 99 -9.34 1.67 -0.25
N LEU A 100 -9.25 0.51 -0.89
CA LEU A 100 -8.26 -0.54 -0.57
C LEU A 100 -6.83 -0.07 -0.86
N ALA A 101 -6.61 0.56 -2.01
CA ALA A 101 -5.30 1.09 -2.40
C ALA A 101 -4.85 2.20 -1.45
N THR A 102 -5.77 3.09 -1.07
CA THR A 102 -5.50 4.14 -0.08
C THR A 102 -5.11 3.54 1.26
N LEU A 103 -5.85 2.52 1.73
CA LEU A 103 -5.55 1.87 3.00
C LEU A 103 -4.20 1.15 2.96
N ALA A 104 -3.89 0.37 1.92
CA ALA A 104 -2.58 -0.29 1.77
C ALA A 104 -1.43 0.72 1.82
N MET A 105 -1.54 1.81 1.05
CA MET A 105 -0.53 2.89 1.05
C MET A 105 -0.35 3.49 2.45
N CYS A 106 -1.45 3.79 3.15
CA CYS A 106 -1.37 4.41 4.48
C CYS A 106 -0.78 3.46 5.54
N LEU A 107 -1.16 2.19 5.54
CA LEU A 107 -0.67 1.21 6.51
C LEU A 107 0.83 0.94 6.34
N ASN A 108 1.31 0.82 5.09
CA ASN A 108 2.75 0.72 4.82
C ASN A 108 3.50 2.02 5.19
N ALA A 109 2.89 3.20 4.96
CA ALA A 109 3.49 4.49 5.31
C ALA A 109 3.62 4.67 6.83
N LEU A 110 2.68 4.11 7.60
CA LEU A 110 2.73 4.02 9.06
C LEU A 110 3.64 2.87 9.55
N GLN A 111 4.31 2.15 8.66
CA GLN A 111 5.18 1.01 8.95
C GLN A 111 4.50 -0.10 9.77
N ILE A 112 3.21 -0.32 9.53
CA ILE A 112 2.46 -1.38 10.21
C ILE A 112 2.79 -2.72 9.54
N ASP A 113 3.14 -3.70 10.36
CA ASP A 113 3.39 -5.06 9.91
C ASP A 113 2.06 -5.83 9.81
N PRO A 114 1.70 -6.41 8.64
CA PRO A 114 0.45 -7.15 8.49
C PRO A 114 0.41 -8.44 9.31
N GLY A 115 1.53 -8.92 9.86
CA GLY A 115 1.57 -10.14 10.67
C GLY A 115 1.34 -11.43 9.88
N ARG A 116 1.15 -11.33 8.56
CA ARG A 116 0.91 -12.45 7.64
C ARG A 116 1.71 -12.26 6.34
N LEU A 117 2.02 -13.38 5.69
CA LEU A 117 2.76 -13.38 4.43
C LEU A 117 1.95 -12.73 3.32
N TRP A 118 2.64 -11.97 2.48
CA TRP A 118 2.12 -11.42 1.23
C TRP A 118 2.62 -12.23 0.04
N LYS A 119 3.93 -12.21 -0.20
CA LYS A 119 4.58 -12.91 -1.33
C LYS A 119 5.89 -13.54 -0.90
N GLY A 120 6.01 -14.86 -1.03
CA GLY A 120 7.17 -15.59 -0.53
C GLY A 120 7.39 -15.33 0.98
N PRO A 121 8.61 -14.97 1.42
CA PRO A 121 8.86 -14.64 2.83
C PRO A 121 8.45 -13.21 3.22
N TRP A 122 8.00 -12.39 2.27
CA TRP A 122 7.74 -10.97 2.50
C TRP A 122 6.35 -10.72 3.09
N ARG A 123 6.30 -9.78 4.04
CA ARG A 123 5.08 -9.26 4.65
C ARG A 123 4.91 -7.82 4.24
N TRP A 124 3.79 -7.50 3.61
CA TRP A 124 3.53 -6.16 3.09
C TRP A 124 2.03 -5.96 2.86
N PHE A 125 1.50 -4.77 3.10
CA PHE A 125 0.12 -4.51 2.73
C PHE A 125 -0.02 -4.34 1.21
N SER A 126 -0.99 -5.04 0.66
CA SER A 126 -1.54 -4.78 -0.67
C SER A 126 -3.06 -4.94 -0.61
N GLU A 127 -3.75 -4.53 -1.67
CA GLU A 127 -5.22 -4.55 -1.74
C GLU A 127 -5.81 -5.95 -1.50
N GLU A 128 -5.07 -7.02 -1.82
CA GLU A 128 -5.52 -8.41 -1.68
C GLU A 128 -5.58 -8.92 -0.23
N LEU A 129 -5.02 -8.19 0.72
CA LEU A 129 -5.06 -8.56 2.14
C LEU A 129 -6.30 -8.01 2.86
N PHE A 130 -7.16 -7.24 2.21
CA PHE A 130 -8.31 -6.60 2.87
C PHE A 130 -9.63 -7.34 2.65
N ASP A 131 -9.81 -8.44 3.38
CA ASP A 131 -10.95 -9.35 3.23
C ASP A 131 -11.79 -9.58 4.51
N CYS A 132 -11.49 -8.91 5.63
CA CYS A 132 -12.15 -9.17 6.91
C CYS A 132 -13.57 -8.60 7.05
N CYS A 133 -13.88 -7.44 6.44
CA CYS A 133 -15.16 -6.74 6.60
C CYS A 133 -16.02 -6.68 5.33
N THR A 134 -15.40 -6.93 4.18
CA THR A 134 -16.04 -7.05 2.88
C THR A 134 -15.20 -8.01 2.04
N SER A 135 -15.82 -8.84 1.21
CA SER A 135 -15.05 -9.64 0.26
C SER A 135 -14.45 -8.74 -0.82
N LEU A 136 -13.33 -9.17 -1.38
CA LEU A 136 -12.69 -8.52 -2.52
C LEU A 136 -13.62 -8.50 -3.76
N SER A 137 -14.43 -9.54 -3.95
CA SER A 137 -15.41 -9.59 -5.04
C SER A 137 -16.45 -8.47 -4.93
N VAL A 138 -17.00 -8.25 -3.73
CA VAL A 138 -17.96 -7.18 -3.47
C VAL A 138 -17.29 -5.81 -3.60
N ALA A 139 -16.09 -5.65 -3.05
CA ALA A 139 -15.32 -4.41 -3.17
C ALA A 139 -15.00 -4.08 -4.64
N LYS A 140 -14.77 -5.09 -5.50
CA LYS A 140 -14.49 -4.89 -6.92
C LYS A 140 -15.70 -4.41 -7.69
N GLU A 141 -16.90 -4.85 -7.31
CA GLU A 141 -18.15 -4.47 -7.95
C GLU A 141 -18.60 -3.05 -7.60
N ARG A 142 -18.58 -2.70 -6.30
CA ARG A 142 -19.19 -1.44 -5.81
C ARG A 142 -18.25 -0.51 -5.05
N GLY A 143 -16.99 -0.88 -4.86
CA GLY A 143 -16.06 -0.21 -3.96
C GLY A 143 -16.37 -0.48 -2.50
N ILE A 144 -15.83 0.35 -1.61
CA ILE A 144 -16.08 0.28 -0.17
C ILE A 144 -16.64 1.60 0.35
N SER A 145 -17.46 1.50 1.40
CA SER A 145 -17.92 2.62 2.20
C SER A 145 -16.84 3.07 3.20
N MET A 146 -17.00 4.28 3.76
CA MET A 146 -16.10 4.77 4.80
C MET A 146 -16.19 3.92 6.08
N SER A 147 -17.34 3.31 6.38
CA SER A 147 -17.47 2.37 7.50
C SER A 147 -16.73 1.06 7.26
N GLU A 148 -16.76 0.54 6.02
CA GLU A 148 -15.94 -0.62 5.64
C GLU A 148 -14.45 -0.29 5.68
N LEU A 149 -14.03 0.91 5.27
CA LEU A 149 -12.62 1.36 5.39
C LEU A 149 -12.17 1.38 6.86
N ILE A 150 -12.97 1.92 7.78
CA ILE A 150 -12.67 1.95 9.21
C ILE A 150 -12.56 0.52 9.77
N CYS A 151 -13.51 -0.35 9.42
CA CYS A 151 -13.52 -1.74 9.85
C CYS A 151 -12.26 -2.50 9.36
N LEU A 152 -11.90 -2.33 8.09
CA LEU A 152 -10.67 -2.90 7.51
C LEU A 152 -9.41 -2.37 8.21
N ALA A 153 -9.38 -1.09 8.58
CA ALA A 153 -8.26 -0.51 9.34
C ALA A 153 -8.15 -1.16 10.73
N HIS A 154 -9.26 -1.28 11.46
CA HIS A 154 -9.29 -1.93 12.79
C HIS A 154 -8.84 -3.38 12.75
N CYS A 155 -9.29 -4.17 11.76
CA CYS A 155 -8.85 -5.56 11.60
C CYS A 155 -7.33 -5.70 11.45
N ASN A 156 -6.65 -4.65 10.97
CA ASN A 156 -5.21 -4.66 10.72
C ASN A 156 -4.44 -3.84 11.76
N GLY A 157 -5.01 -3.66 12.96
CA GLY A 157 -4.32 -3.09 14.13
C GLY A 157 -4.12 -1.57 14.08
N VAL A 158 -4.87 -0.88 13.23
CA VAL A 158 -4.77 0.58 13.06
C VAL A 158 -5.77 1.27 13.98
N LEU A 159 -5.32 2.30 14.69
CA LEU A 159 -6.23 3.19 15.43
C LEU A 159 -6.86 4.18 14.46
N THR A 160 -8.17 4.41 14.61
CA THR A 160 -8.88 5.37 13.76
C THR A 160 -9.64 6.40 14.58
N GLU A 161 -9.73 7.60 14.03
CA GLU A 161 -10.66 8.64 14.44
C GLU A 161 -11.34 9.15 13.18
N ASP A 162 -12.67 9.22 13.14
CA ASP A 162 -13.40 9.58 11.94
C ASP A 162 -14.37 10.75 12.14
N TYR A 163 -14.47 11.58 11.11
CA TYR A 163 -15.33 12.74 11.09
C TYR A 163 -16.21 12.67 9.86
N ARG A 164 -17.53 12.67 10.08
CA ARG A 164 -18.49 12.90 9.02
C ARG A 164 -18.65 14.39 8.80
N ALA A 165 -18.79 14.80 7.55
CA ALA A 165 -18.98 16.20 7.19
C ALA A 165 -20.45 16.64 7.39
N THR A 166 -20.94 16.43 8.62
CA THR A 166 -22.23 16.89 9.14
C THR A 166 -22.13 18.35 9.60
N SER A 167 -23.24 18.96 10.05
CA SER A 167 -23.30 20.38 10.39
C SER A 167 -22.45 20.80 11.61
N ASP A 168 -22.09 19.84 12.45
CA ASP A 168 -21.25 19.99 13.64
C ASP A 168 -19.74 19.92 13.33
N PHE A 169 -19.35 19.45 12.14
CA PHE A 169 -17.97 19.47 11.69
C PHE A 169 -17.72 20.70 10.81
N THR A 170 -16.80 21.55 11.24
CA THR A 170 -16.50 22.84 10.60
C THR A 170 -15.26 22.79 9.72
N LEU A 171 -15.17 23.73 8.76
CA LEU A 171 -13.97 23.90 7.93
C LEU A 171 -12.73 24.22 8.79
N GLU A 172 -12.88 24.93 9.90
CA GLU A 172 -11.76 25.24 10.80
C GLU A 172 -11.24 24.00 11.52
N GLN A 173 -12.13 23.15 12.04
CA GLN A 173 -11.73 21.86 12.61
C GLN A 173 -11.02 20.99 11.56
N PHE A 174 -11.54 20.94 10.33
CA PHE A 174 -10.88 20.24 9.24
C PHE A 174 -9.47 20.78 8.96
N ARG A 175 -9.31 22.10 8.95
CA ARG A 175 -8.00 22.75 8.76
C ARG A 175 -7.01 22.40 9.84
N GLU A 176 -7.41 22.42 11.11
CA GLU A 176 -6.52 22.08 12.21
C GLU A 176 -6.12 20.59 12.21
N ILE A 177 -7.05 19.68 11.86
CA ILE A 177 -6.75 18.26 11.64
C ILE A 177 -5.68 18.09 10.53
N VAL A 178 -5.88 18.76 9.39
CA VAL A 178 -4.94 18.70 8.26
C VAL A 178 -3.58 19.28 8.63
N LYS A 179 -3.54 20.44 9.30
CA LYS A 179 -2.29 21.06 9.76
C LYS A 179 -1.53 20.14 10.70
N HIS A 180 -2.22 19.49 11.64
CA HIS A 180 -1.60 18.55 12.57
C HIS A 180 -1.00 17.36 11.81
N SER A 181 -1.80 16.63 11.04
CA SER A 181 -1.34 15.45 10.30
C SER A 181 -0.19 15.79 9.34
N CYS A 182 -0.29 16.86 8.57
CA CYS A 182 0.75 17.24 7.61
C CYS A 182 2.06 17.74 8.24
N SER A 183 2.03 18.19 9.50
CA SER A 183 3.23 18.61 10.26
C SER A 183 3.93 17.46 10.99
N THR A 184 3.42 16.23 10.86
CA THR A 184 3.99 15.02 11.48
C THR A 184 4.07 13.89 10.45
N SER A 185 4.65 12.76 10.83
CA SER A 185 4.64 11.51 10.06
C SER A 185 3.91 10.37 10.78
N SER A 186 3.29 10.64 11.93
CA SER A 186 2.68 9.64 12.82
C SER A 186 1.20 9.38 12.56
N GLU A 187 0.54 10.26 11.80
CA GLU A 187 -0.87 10.11 11.47
C GLU A 187 -1.18 10.54 10.03
N ILE A 188 -2.11 9.83 9.39
CA ILE A 188 -2.50 10.09 8.00
C ILE A 188 -3.99 10.41 7.95
N VAL A 189 -4.32 11.56 7.36
CA VAL A 189 -5.71 11.89 7.02
C VAL A 189 -6.07 11.26 5.67
N VAL A 190 -7.03 10.33 5.71
CA VAL A 190 -7.67 9.73 4.53
C VAL A 190 -9.01 10.42 4.28
N LEU A 191 -9.19 10.94 3.07
CA LEU A 191 -10.45 11.56 2.66
C LEU A 191 -11.38 10.54 2.02
N ASN A 192 -12.67 10.67 2.30
CA ASN A 192 -13.76 10.19 1.45
C ASN A 192 -14.48 11.42 0.87
N TYR A 193 -14.41 11.63 -0.44
CA TYR A 193 -14.95 12.85 -1.05
C TYR A 193 -15.63 12.56 -2.40
N SER A 194 -16.44 13.51 -2.87
CA SER A 194 -17.04 13.47 -4.21
C SER A 194 -16.17 14.22 -5.22
N ARG A 195 -15.71 13.50 -6.25
CA ARG A 195 -15.03 14.07 -7.41
C ARG A 195 -15.87 15.10 -8.17
N LYS A 196 -17.21 14.98 -8.13
CA LYS A 196 -18.11 15.91 -8.83
C LYS A 196 -17.93 17.34 -8.36
N VAL A 197 -17.73 17.55 -7.07
CA VAL A 197 -17.54 18.88 -6.48
C VAL A 197 -16.22 19.50 -6.95
N LEU A 198 -15.20 18.67 -7.21
CA LEU A 198 -13.91 19.11 -7.78
C LEU A 198 -13.96 19.26 -9.31
N GLY A 199 -15.09 19.00 -9.97
CA GLY A 199 -15.20 18.98 -11.43
C GLY A 199 -14.55 17.77 -12.11
N GLN A 200 -14.21 16.72 -11.34
CA GLN A 200 -13.51 15.54 -11.83
C GLN A 200 -14.49 14.44 -12.29
N THR A 201 -14.02 13.57 -13.19
CA THR A 201 -14.82 12.44 -13.71
C THR A 201 -14.94 11.30 -12.69
N GLY A 202 -16.18 11.01 -12.30
CA GLY A 202 -16.52 10.00 -11.30
C GLY A 202 -17.31 10.62 -10.15
N ASP A 203 -17.46 9.89 -9.04
CA ASP A 203 -18.11 10.42 -7.84
C ASP A 203 -17.30 10.11 -6.59
N GLY A 204 -17.72 9.14 -5.76
CA GLY A 204 -17.02 8.80 -4.53
C GLY A 204 -15.59 8.34 -4.79
N HIS A 205 -14.65 8.85 -3.99
CA HIS A 205 -13.23 8.48 -4.07
C HIS A 205 -12.58 8.50 -2.69
N PHE A 206 -11.52 7.73 -2.54
CA PHE A 206 -10.63 7.77 -1.38
C PHE A 206 -9.20 8.09 -1.80
N SER A 207 -8.53 8.97 -1.05
CA SER A 207 -7.09 9.23 -1.16
C SER A 207 -6.60 9.92 0.11
N PRO A 208 -5.32 9.75 0.50
CA PRO A 208 -4.78 10.50 1.62
C PRO A 208 -4.37 11.92 1.22
N ILE A 209 -4.30 12.78 2.22
CA ILE A 209 -3.65 14.08 2.11
C ILE A 209 -2.14 13.88 2.30
N GLY A 210 -1.37 14.30 1.30
CA GLY A 210 0.09 14.23 1.31
C GLY A 210 0.77 15.48 1.86
N GLY A 211 0.05 16.59 2.02
CA GLY A 211 0.62 17.84 2.49
C GLY A 211 -0.35 19.00 2.48
N TYR A 212 0.06 20.11 3.09
CA TYR A 212 -0.75 21.31 3.26
C TYR A 212 0.05 22.58 2.96
N HIS A 213 -0.55 23.51 2.23
CA HIS A 213 0.02 24.81 1.93
C HIS A 213 -0.80 25.90 2.63
N ALA A 214 -0.24 26.46 3.72
CA ALA A 214 -0.97 27.32 4.63
C ALA A 214 -1.42 28.66 4.02
N GLU A 215 -0.54 29.36 3.29
CA GLU A 215 -0.84 30.70 2.79
C GLU A 215 -1.92 30.70 1.70
N ARG A 216 -1.98 29.62 0.92
CA ARG A 216 -3.01 29.43 -0.12
C ARG A 216 -4.16 28.54 0.33
N ASP A 217 -4.14 28.03 1.55
CA ASP A 217 -5.12 27.09 2.11
C ASP A 217 -5.44 25.93 1.14
N MET A 218 -4.39 25.19 0.75
CA MET A 218 -4.50 24.07 -0.21
C MET A 218 -3.95 22.76 0.37
N VAL A 219 -4.53 21.64 -0.04
CA VAL A 219 -4.07 20.29 0.31
C VAL A 219 -3.60 19.55 -0.93
N LEU A 220 -2.54 18.75 -0.78
CA LEU A 220 -2.06 17.85 -1.81
C LEU A 220 -2.81 16.52 -1.70
N LEU A 221 -3.61 16.17 -2.71
CA LEU A 221 -4.29 14.88 -2.78
C LEU A 221 -3.38 13.86 -3.48
N MET A 222 -3.01 12.79 -2.78
CA MET A 222 -2.20 11.68 -3.32
C MET A 222 -3.11 10.67 -4.03
N ASP A 223 -3.63 11.06 -5.19
CA ASP A 223 -4.69 10.33 -5.91
C ASP A 223 -4.24 8.93 -6.38
N VAL A 224 -4.79 7.88 -5.75
CA VAL A 224 -4.49 6.47 -6.08
C VAL A 224 -5.03 6.02 -7.45
N ALA A 225 -5.96 6.78 -8.06
CA ALA A 225 -6.41 6.57 -9.43
C ALA A 225 -5.41 7.17 -10.42
N ARG A 226 -4.12 6.77 -10.33
CA ARG A 226 -2.99 7.36 -11.06
C ARG A 226 -3.11 7.25 -12.58
N PHE A 227 -3.88 6.28 -13.07
CA PHE A 227 -4.23 6.14 -14.49
C PHE A 227 -5.21 7.22 -14.98
N LYS A 228 -5.91 7.91 -14.07
CA LYS A 228 -6.91 8.94 -14.34
C LYS A 228 -6.38 10.34 -14.07
N TYR A 229 -5.88 10.61 -12.86
CA TYR A 229 -5.38 11.91 -12.44
C TYR A 229 -4.05 11.79 -11.70
N PRO A 230 -3.11 12.75 -11.87
CA PRO A 230 -1.91 12.80 -11.04
C PRO A 230 -2.25 13.31 -9.62
N PRO A 231 -1.31 13.26 -8.66
CA PRO A 231 -1.40 14.08 -7.46
C PRO A 231 -1.63 15.55 -7.83
N HIS A 232 -2.42 16.24 -7.03
CA HIS A 232 -2.82 17.60 -7.32
C HIS A 232 -3.19 18.37 -6.06
N TRP A 233 -2.96 19.67 -6.11
CA TRP A 233 -3.35 20.61 -5.07
C TRP A 233 -4.79 21.07 -5.29
N VAL A 234 -5.56 21.13 -4.22
CA VAL A 234 -6.95 21.61 -4.20
C VAL A 234 -7.16 22.52 -3.00
N LYS A 235 -8.00 23.55 -3.13
CA LYS A 235 -8.41 24.40 -2.00
C LYS A 235 -9.05 23.56 -0.90
N LEU A 236 -8.64 23.76 0.34
CA LEU A 236 -9.15 23.04 1.50
C LEU A 236 -10.68 23.17 1.61
N SER A 237 -11.21 24.38 1.39
CA SER A 237 -12.65 24.65 1.38
C SER A 237 -13.41 23.84 0.31
N LEU A 238 -12.83 23.65 -0.87
CA LEU A 238 -13.46 22.85 -1.93
C LEU A 238 -13.47 21.36 -1.58
N VAL A 239 -12.40 20.86 -0.96
CA VAL A 239 -12.34 19.48 -0.43
C VAL A 239 -13.38 19.29 0.67
N PHE A 240 -13.54 20.28 1.55
CA PHE A 240 -14.56 20.26 2.60
C PHE A 240 -15.97 20.15 2.03
N GLU A 241 -16.32 20.97 1.04
CA GLU A 241 -17.61 20.85 0.35
C GLU A 241 -17.77 19.49 -0.37
N ALA A 242 -16.68 18.93 -0.90
CA ALA A 242 -16.69 17.61 -1.52
C ALA A 242 -16.97 16.47 -0.52
N MET A 243 -16.62 16.64 0.76
CA MET A 243 -16.96 15.69 1.82
C MET A 243 -18.43 15.80 2.26
N ARG A 244 -19.00 17.02 2.24
CA ARG A 244 -20.39 17.29 2.67
C ARG A 244 -21.45 16.69 1.75
N LEU A 245 -21.12 16.35 0.51
CA LEU A 245 -22.07 15.77 -0.42
C LEU A 245 -22.60 14.42 0.10
N VAL A 246 -23.90 14.37 0.41
CA VAL A 246 -24.59 13.19 0.93
C VAL A 246 -24.54 12.03 -0.06
N VAL A 247 -24.14 10.86 0.43
CA VAL A 247 -24.22 9.61 -0.33
C VAL A 247 -25.67 9.14 -0.30
N LYS A 248 -26.37 9.28 -1.43
CA LYS A 248 -27.82 8.96 -1.55
C LYS A 248 -28.19 7.59 -1.00
N ALA A 249 -27.38 6.57 -1.25
CA ALA A 249 -27.64 5.20 -0.81
C ALA A 249 -27.57 5.00 0.72
N MET A 250 -26.80 5.84 1.43
CA MET A 250 -26.58 5.71 2.88
C MET A 250 -27.25 6.82 3.70
N ASN A 251 -27.79 7.84 3.04
CA ASN A 251 -28.30 9.06 3.65
C ASN A 251 -27.33 9.69 4.69
N LYS A 252 -26.03 9.58 4.43
CA LYS A 252 -24.95 10.13 5.26
C LYS A 252 -23.96 10.89 4.38
N PRO A 253 -23.37 12.00 4.86
CA PRO A 253 -22.27 12.63 4.16
C PRO A 253 -21.03 11.73 4.17
N ARG A 254 -20.07 12.09 3.33
CA ARG A 254 -18.72 11.53 3.39
C ARG A 254 -17.96 12.20 4.54
N GLY A 255 -16.63 12.27 4.46
CA GLY A 255 -15.84 12.75 5.58
C GLY A 255 -14.37 12.37 5.47
N LEU A 256 -13.72 12.27 6.62
CA LEU A 256 -12.32 11.86 6.73
C LEU A 256 -12.13 10.82 7.82
N VAL A 257 -11.06 10.04 7.70
CA VAL A 257 -10.58 9.11 8.72
C VAL A 257 -9.12 9.44 8.98
N ILE A 258 -8.75 9.62 10.24
CA ILE A 258 -7.36 9.76 10.70
C ILE A 258 -6.89 8.36 11.07
N LEU A 259 -5.79 7.92 10.48
CA LEU A 259 -5.15 6.63 10.74
C LEU A 259 -3.88 6.83 11.56
N ARG A 260 -3.72 6.03 12.62
CA ARG A 260 -2.52 6.02 13.47
C ARG A 260 -2.09 4.59 13.74
N ALA A 261 -0.78 4.35 13.79
CA ALA A 261 -0.28 3.10 14.34
C ALA A 261 -0.74 2.96 15.80
N ALA A 262 -1.20 1.78 16.20
CA ALA A 262 -1.36 1.50 17.62
C ALA A 262 0.02 1.64 18.30
N PRO A 263 0.09 2.14 19.54
CA PRO A 263 1.31 2.01 20.34
C PRO A 263 1.72 0.56 20.27
N ALA A 264 3.00 0.30 19.95
CA ALA A 264 3.51 -1.06 20.01
C ALA A 264 3.17 -1.59 21.40
N ALA A 265 2.22 -2.54 21.47
CA ALA A 265 2.13 -3.37 22.66
C ALA A 265 3.54 -3.91 22.81
N GLU A 266 4.22 -3.58 23.91
CA GLU A 266 5.50 -4.19 24.26
C GLU A 266 5.40 -5.65 23.85
N HIS A 267 6.27 -6.07 22.93
CA HIS A 267 6.28 -7.43 22.42
C HIS A 267 6.44 -8.37 23.62
N ARG A 268 5.32 -8.77 24.24
CA ARG A 268 5.27 -9.98 25.05
C ARG A 268 5.47 -11.08 24.04
N HIS A 269 6.73 -11.51 23.93
CA HIS A 269 7.08 -12.74 23.24
C HIS A 269 6.05 -13.80 23.65
N PRO A 270 5.29 -14.38 22.71
CA PRO A 270 4.51 -15.58 22.96
C PRO A 270 5.51 -16.73 23.08
N GLY A 271 6.21 -16.80 24.22
CA GLY A 271 7.37 -17.66 24.43
C GLY A 271 7.78 -17.80 25.90
N GLU A 272 7.56 -16.78 26.73
CA GLU A 272 7.66 -16.95 28.19
C GLU A 272 6.32 -17.48 28.73
N ARG A 273 6.12 -18.79 28.55
CA ARG A 273 5.40 -19.54 29.58
C ARG A 273 6.20 -19.33 30.85
N MET A 274 5.66 -18.51 31.75
CA MET A 274 6.05 -18.49 33.14
C MET A 274 5.98 -19.94 33.61
N GLY A 275 7.14 -20.58 33.74
CA GLY A 275 7.25 -21.94 34.18
C GLY A 275 6.51 -22.03 35.51
N ALA A 276 5.49 -22.87 35.57
CA ALA A 276 4.98 -23.31 36.85
C ALA A 276 6.19 -23.76 37.69
N PRO A 277 6.30 -23.38 38.97
CA PRO A 277 7.43 -23.79 39.79
C PRO A 277 7.45 -25.32 39.83
N VAL A 278 8.41 -25.91 39.11
CA VAL A 278 8.69 -27.33 39.21
C VAL A 278 9.25 -27.53 40.60
N ALA A 279 8.48 -28.21 41.45
CA ALA A 279 8.93 -28.61 42.77
C ALA A 279 10.28 -29.35 42.64
N PRO A 280 11.27 -29.07 43.50
CA PRO A 280 12.54 -29.77 43.44
C PRO A 280 12.30 -31.26 43.63
N ALA A 281 12.92 -32.07 42.76
CA ALA A 281 12.91 -33.51 42.87
C ALA A 281 13.42 -33.91 44.26
N THR A 282 12.68 -34.80 44.94
CA THR A 282 13.10 -35.38 46.21
C THR A 282 14.44 -36.09 46.05
N GLN A 283 15.44 -35.64 46.81
CA GLN A 283 16.71 -36.36 46.96
C GLN A 283 16.44 -37.79 47.50
N PRO A 284 17.07 -38.83 46.95
CA PRO A 284 17.01 -40.15 47.55
C PRO A 284 17.81 -40.16 48.85
N CYS A 285 17.10 -40.37 49.95
CA CYS A 285 17.66 -40.57 51.28
C CYS A 285 18.35 -41.94 51.38
N CYS A 286 19.50 -41.91 52.06
CA CYS A 286 20.12 -43.00 52.82
C CYS A 286 20.87 -44.09 52.04
N TYR A 287 22.19 -43.88 51.99
CA TYR A 287 23.20 -44.90 52.20
C TYR A 287 22.80 -45.87 53.32
N SER A 288 22.64 -47.15 52.98
CA SER A 288 22.77 -48.24 53.96
C SER A 288 24.20 -48.78 53.90
N LEU A 289 24.83 -48.89 55.08
CA LEU A 289 26.21 -49.32 55.32
C LEU A 289 26.48 -50.81 55.05
N ALA A 290 25.71 -51.46 54.18
CA ALA A 290 25.85 -52.89 53.89
C ALA A 290 26.56 -53.20 52.56
N ALA A 291 26.82 -52.22 51.69
CA ALA A 291 27.38 -52.47 50.35
C ALA A 291 28.90 -52.24 50.21
N VAL A 292 29.60 -51.76 51.25
CA VAL A 292 31.03 -51.37 51.16
C VAL A 292 32.01 -52.49 51.55
N GLN A 293 31.55 -53.67 51.96
CA GLN A 293 32.44 -54.78 52.36
C GLN A 293 32.56 -55.95 51.35
N ALA A 294 32.02 -55.84 50.13
CA ALA A 294 32.16 -56.88 49.11
C ALA A 294 33.19 -56.58 48.00
N VAL A 295 33.88 -55.43 48.04
CA VAL A 295 34.91 -55.04 47.02
C VAL A 295 36.35 -55.22 47.53
N ARG A 296 36.53 -55.87 48.69
CA ARG A 296 37.85 -56.35 49.15
C ARG A 296 37.82 -57.86 49.32
N ARG A 297 37.91 -58.59 48.21
CA ARG A 297 38.49 -59.94 48.06
C ARG A 297 38.04 -60.55 46.72
N LYS A 298 38.84 -60.32 45.69
CA LYS A 298 39.22 -61.24 44.60
C LYS A 298 40.15 -60.45 43.65
N VAL A 299 41.47 -60.56 43.87
CA VAL A 299 42.42 -61.35 43.05
C VAL A 299 42.72 -60.57 41.76
N ASP A 300 43.79 -59.78 41.62
CA ASP A 300 45.25 -60.05 41.71
C ASP A 300 45.77 -61.09 40.69
N HIS A 301 46.81 -60.69 39.93
CA HIS A 301 47.49 -61.36 38.79
C HIS A 301 46.77 -61.33 37.43
N THR A 302 47.34 -60.90 36.30
CA THR A 302 48.70 -61.00 35.71
C THR A 302 48.86 -59.85 34.66
N ALA A 303 49.93 -59.04 34.58
CA ALA A 303 51.31 -59.28 34.14
C ALA A 303 51.53 -59.46 32.60
N THR A 304 52.25 -58.48 32.00
CA THR A 304 53.37 -58.65 31.03
C THR A 304 53.15 -58.59 29.49
N ILE A 305 53.63 -57.49 28.87
CA ILE A 305 54.62 -57.31 27.75
C ILE A 305 54.50 -58.04 26.37
N LEU A 306 54.74 -57.24 25.30
CA LEU A 306 55.30 -57.48 23.92
C LEU A 306 54.96 -58.78 23.14
N HIS A 307 54.37 -58.62 21.95
CA HIS A 307 55.08 -58.73 20.66
C HIS A 307 54.27 -58.09 19.52
#